data_AF-A0A2H9LU54-F1
#
_entry.id   AF-A0A2H9LU54-F1
#
_cell.length_a   1.000
_cell.length_b   1.000
_cell.length_c   1.000
_cell.angle_alpha   90.00
_cell.angle_beta   90.00
_cell.angle_gamma   90.00
#
_symmetry.space_group_name_H-M   'P 1'
#
loop_
_entity.id
_entity.type
_entity.pdbx_description
1 polymer ?
#
loop_
_entity_poly.entity_id
_entity_poly.type
_entity_poly.pdbx_seq_one_letter_code
_entity_poly.pdbx_strand_id
1 'polypeptide(L)'
;MRYIDKKEFDDLVQELLLNLEKLNVKKIFGIPRNGCIVALALEKHGMEIVQKPEDAQAIVDDVVETGRTFKEYMKYKTPLLSLVIKKPGDEWIKWWFEKPDQK
;
A
#
# COMPACT_ATOMS: atom_id res chain seq x y z
N MET A 1 10.27 -7.70 -15.93
CA MET A 1 9.02 -7.48 -15.17
C MET A 1 9.03 -8.48 -14.05
N ARG A 2 8.98 -8.00 -12.80
CA ARG A 2 8.96 -8.84 -11.61
C ARG A 2 7.51 -9.15 -11.25
N TYR A 3 7.20 -10.43 -11.17
CA TYR A 3 5.90 -10.88 -10.70
C TYR A 3 5.97 -11.13 -9.20
N ILE A 4 5.06 -10.51 -8.45
CA ILE A 4 4.93 -10.71 -7.01
C ILE A 4 3.77 -11.68 -6.78
N ASP A 5 4.08 -12.83 -6.21
CA ASP A 5 3.05 -13.82 -5.88
C ASP A 5 2.29 -13.45 -4.60
N LYS A 6 1.30 -14.28 -4.23
CA LYS A 6 0.48 -14.01 -3.05
C LYS A 6 1.27 -14.09 -1.75
N LYS A 7 2.22 -15.03 -1.64
CA LYS A 7 3.02 -15.19 -0.42
C LYS A 7 3.93 -14.00 -0.23
N GLU A 8 4.63 -13.58 -1.29
CA GLU A 8 5.50 -12.41 -1.25
C GLU A 8 4.72 -11.12 -0.97
N PHE A 9 3.50 -10.99 -1.52
CA PHE A 9 2.60 -9.91 -1.16
C PHE A 9 2.24 -9.92 0.34
N ASP A 10 1.86 -11.09 0.87
CA ASP A 10 1.50 -11.23 2.29
C ASP A 10 2.71 -10.91 3.21
N ASP A 11 3.92 -11.31 2.81
CA ASP A 11 5.17 -10.98 3.53
C ASP A 11 5.40 -9.44 3.56
N LEU A 12 5.22 -8.75 2.42
CA LEU A 12 5.32 -7.28 2.34
C LEU A 12 4.24 -6.58 3.19
N VAL A 13 3.03 -7.15 3.26
CA VAL A 13 1.95 -6.63 4.13
C VAL A 13 2.36 -6.74 5.60
N GLN A 14 3.03 -7.81 6.03
CA GLN A 14 3.55 -7.93 7.39
C GLN A 14 4.61 -6.87 7.69
N GLU A 15 5.53 -6.62 6.75
CA GLU A 15 6.55 -5.57 6.91
C GLU A 15 5.91 -4.18 7.05
N LEU A 16 4.91 -3.89 6.22
CA LEU A 16 4.16 -2.64 6.30
C LEU A 16 3.39 -2.52 7.61
N LEU A 17 2.76 -3.61 8.07
CA LEU A 17 2.06 -3.66 9.36
C LEU A 17 2.99 -3.29 10.52
N LEU A 18 4.20 -3.87 10.58
CA LEU A 18 5.19 -3.54 11.60
C LEU A 18 5.59 -2.05 11.57
N ASN A 19 5.67 -1.45 10.39
CA ASN A 19 5.96 -0.02 10.27
C ASN A 19 4.79 0.84 10.76
N LEU A 20 3.54 0.44 10.49
CA LEU A 20 2.35 1.12 11.01
C LEU A 20 2.25 1.01 12.54
N GLU A 21 2.57 -0.15 13.11
CA GLU A 21 2.58 -0.38 14.56
C GLU A 21 3.62 0.50 15.26
N LYS A 22 4.84 0.62 14.70
CA LYS A 22 5.88 1.54 15.22
C LYS A 22 5.43 2.99 15.23
N LEU A 23 4.56 3.37 14.30
CA LEU A 23 3.98 4.71 14.21
C LEU A 23 2.69 4.87 15.05
N ASN A 24 2.26 3.83 15.77
CA ASN A 24 1.02 3.78 16.52
C ASN A 24 -0.23 4.13 15.67
N VAL A 25 -0.21 3.68 14.41
CA VAL A 25 -1.31 3.90 13.46
C VAL A 25 -2.37 2.80 13.62
N LYS A 26 -3.64 3.20 13.58
CA LYS A 26 -4.81 2.30 13.54
C LYS A 26 -5.77 2.61 12.39
N LYS A 27 -5.84 3.86 11.93
CA LYS A 27 -6.72 4.28 10.83
C LYS A 27 -5.92 4.50 9.56
N ILE A 28 -6.29 3.81 8.49
CA ILE A 28 -5.58 3.87 7.20
C ILE A 28 -6.51 4.24 6.05
N PHE A 29 -5.98 4.98 5.09
CA PHE A 29 -6.62 5.21 3.80
C PHE A 29 -5.79 4.56 2.69
N GLY A 30 -6.40 3.68 1.90
CA GLY A 30 -5.75 3.06 0.75
C GLY A 30 -5.94 3.90 -0.51
N ILE A 31 -4.86 4.30 -1.17
CA ILE A 31 -4.93 5.07 -2.41
C ILE A 31 -5.60 4.23 -3.52
N PRO A 32 -6.67 4.72 -4.15
CA PRO A 32 -7.30 3.98 -5.24
C PRO A 32 -6.39 3.87 -6.46
N ARG A 33 -6.26 2.71 -7.11
CA ARG A 33 -7.04 1.47 -6.90
C ARG A 33 -6.30 0.39 -6.09
N ASN A 34 -5.01 0.21 -6.35
CA ASN A 34 -4.25 -0.91 -5.78
C ASN A 34 -3.96 -0.71 -4.29
N GLY A 35 -3.76 0.52 -3.81
CA GLY A 35 -3.66 0.84 -2.39
C GLY A 35 -4.91 0.43 -1.58
N CYS A 36 -6.09 0.33 -2.20
CA CYS A 36 -7.28 -0.23 -1.52
C CYS A 36 -7.13 -1.73 -1.22
N ILE A 37 -6.47 -2.49 -2.10
CA ILE A 37 -6.19 -3.91 -1.87
C ILE A 37 -5.20 -4.08 -0.71
N VAL A 38 -4.20 -3.18 -0.62
CA VAL A 38 -3.29 -3.10 0.53
C VAL A 38 -4.04 -2.80 1.82
N ALA A 39 -4.94 -1.82 1.81
CA ALA A 39 -5.75 -1.47 2.98
C ALA A 39 -6.65 -2.65 3.43
N LEU A 40 -7.28 -3.36 2.49
CA LEU A 40 -8.07 -4.57 2.78
C LEU A 40 -7.21 -5.71 3.35
N ALA A 41 -5.97 -5.86 2.89
CA ALA A 41 -5.05 -6.84 3.47
C ALA A 41 -4.69 -6.48 4.93
N LEU A 42 -4.44 -5.21 5.21
CA LEU A 42 -4.14 -4.70 6.56
C LEU A 42 -5.33 -4.74 7.51
N GLU A 43 -6.57 -4.59 7.01
CA GLU A 43 -7.79 -4.69 7.83
C GLU A 43 -7.92 -6.06 8.52
N LYS A 44 -7.46 -7.14 7.86
CA LYS A 44 -7.41 -8.49 8.45
C LYS A 44 -6.49 -8.57 9.68
N HIS A 45 -5.62 -7.57 9.86
CA HIS A 45 -4.71 -7.43 11.00
C HIS A 45 -5.19 -6.35 12.00
N GLY A 46 -6.44 -5.90 11.91
CA GLY A 46 -7.06 -5.00 12.88
C GLY A 46 -6.84 -3.52 12.60
N MET A 47 -6.45 -3.14 11.38
CA MET A 47 -6.47 -1.74 10.93
C MET A 47 -7.89 -1.32 10.54
N GLU A 48 -8.29 -0.09 10.89
CA GLU A 48 -9.55 0.52 10.49
C GLU A 48 -9.37 1.24 9.14
N ILE A 49 -10.13 0.84 8.12
CA ILE A 49 -10.14 1.53 6.82
C ILE A 49 -11.07 2.75 6.91
N VAL A 50 -10.53 3.93 6.60
CA VAL A 50 -11.34 5.16 6.46
C VAL A 50 -11.60 5.49 5.00
N GLN A 51 -12.70 6.19 4.73
CA GLN A 51 -13.15 6.53 3.37
C GLN A 51 -12.54 7.81 2.81
N LYS A 52 -11.92 8.61 3.68
CA LYS A 52 -11.36 9.91 3.35
C LYS A 52 -9.93 10.00 3.87
N PRO A 53 -8.97 10.50 3.07
CA PRO A 53 -7.58 10.63 3.50
C PRO A 53 -7.41 11.59 4.69
N GLU A 54 -8.32 12.54 4.88
CA GLU A 54 -8.32 13.47 6.01
C GLU A 54 -8.59 12.80 7.36
N ASP A 55 -9.28 11.65 7.35
CA ASP A 55 -9.61 10.88 8.56
C ASP A 55 -8.52 9.84 8.91
N ALA A 56 -7.48 9.74 8.09
CA ALA A 56 -6.46 8.71 8.18
C ALA A 56 -5.27 9.11 9.05
N GLN A 57 -4.72 8.16 9.79
CA GLN A 57 -3.44 8.29 10.50
C GLN A 57 -2.25 7.84 9.63
N ALA A 58 -2.49 7.02 8.61
CA ALA A 58 -1.55 6.74 7.53
C ALA A 58 -2.29 6.58 6.20
N ILE A 59 -1.62 6.93 5.11
CA ILE A 59 -2.07 6.66 3.76
C ILE A 59 -1.15 5.58 3.16
N VAL A 60 -1.74 4.54 2.57
CA VAL A 60 -1.01 3.38 2.05
C VAL A 60 -1.23 3.20 0.56
N ASP A 61 -0.19 2.72 -0.13
CA ASP A 61 -0.23 2.38 -1.55
C ASP A 61 0.49 1.05 -1.83
N ASP A 62 0.30 0.47 -3.01
CA ASP A 62 1.00 -0.74 -3.41
C ASP A 62 2.47 -0.45 -3.77
N VAL A 63 2.71 0.58 -4.55
CA VAL A 63 4.06 0.90 -5.03
C VAL A 63 4.30 2.41 -5.11
N VAL A 64 5.50 2.83 -4.73
CA VAL A 64 6.02 4.16 -5.09
C VAL A 64 6.97 4.01 -6.26
N GLU A 65 6.59 4.53 -7.42
CA GLU A 65 7.47 4.54 -8.60
C GLU A 65 8.16 5.90 -8.79
N THR A 66 7.38 6.92 -9.14
CA THR A 66 7.89 8.29 -9.43
C THR A 66 7.66 9.26 -8.27
N GLY A 67 6.94 8.80 -7.24
CA GLY A 67 6.45 9.64 -6.15
C GLY A 67 5.34 10.63 -6.54
N ARG A 68 4.86 10.62 -7.80
CA ARG A 68 3.80 11.52 -8.26
C ARG A 68 2.52 11.36 -7.42
N THR A 69 2.08 10.12 -7.20
CA THR A 69 0.93 9.80 -6.36
C THR A 69 1.11 10.39 -4.95
N PHE A 70 2.25 10.13 -4.30
CA PHE A 70 2.52 10.65 -2.96
C PHE A 70 2.47 12.18 -2.89
N LYS A 71 2.95 12.90 -3.91
CA LYS A 71 2.86 14.37 -3.96
C LYS A 71 1.42 14.87 -3.92
N GLU A 72 0.47 14.16 -4.51
CA GLU A 72 -0.96 14.52 -4.49
C GLU A 72 -1.58 14.39 -3.09
N TYR A 73 -1.04 13.49 -2.26
CA TYR A 73 -1.50 13.21 -0.90
C TYR A 73 -0.68 13.91 0.19
N MET A 74 0.48 14.49 -0.12
CA MET A 74 1.31 15.24 0.85
C MET A 74 0.54 16.38 1.54
N LYS A 75 -0.48 16.94 0.88
CA LYS A 75 -1.35 18.00 1.44
C LYS A 75 -2.05 17.58 2.75
N TYR A 76 -2.22 16.28 2.98
CA TYR A 76 -2.85 15.75 4.18
C TYR A 76 -1.94 15.74 5.41
N LYS A 77 -0.62 15.92 5.22
CA LYS A 77 0.39 15.88 6.31
C LYS A 77 0.37 14.58 7.12
N THR A 78 -0.17 13.53 6.53
CA THR A 78 -0.26 12.18 7.08
C THR A 78 0.90 11.33 6.55
N PRO A 79 1.49 10.43 7.34
CA PRO A 79 2.47 9.47 6.87
C PRO A 79 2.00 8.72 5.61
N LEU A 80 2.88 8.63 4.62
CA LEU A 80 2.65 7.91 3.36
C LEU A 80 3.57 6.69 3.32
N LEU A 81 2.99 5.50 3.21
CA LEU A 81 3.72 4.24 3.17
C LEU A 81 3.29 3.39 1.97
N SER A 82 4.17 2.48 1.54
CA SER A 82 3.87 1.58 0.43
C SER A 82 4.47 0.20 0.66
N LEU A 83 3.94 -0.83 0.00
CA LEU A 83 4.55 -2.16 0.04
C LEU A 83 5.93 -2.17 -0.62
N VAL A 84 6.10 -1.47 -1.75
CA VAL A 84 7.38 -1.41 -2.45
C VAL A 84 7.74 0.02 -2.84
N ILE A 85 9.01 0.39 -2.64
CA ILE A 85 9.59 1.64 -3.14
C ILE A 85 10.54 1.29 -4.27
N LYS A 86 10.19 1.65 -5.51
CA LYS A 86 11.04 1.39 -6.67
C LYS A 86 12.16 2.41 -6.77
N LYS A 87 13.32 1.93 -7.18
CA LYS A 87 14.50 2.72 -7.52
C LYS A 87 14.66 2.85 -9.04
N PRO A 88 15.39 3.85 -9.54
CA PRO A 88 15.74 3.94 -10.95
C PRO A 88 16.44 2.66 -11.42
N GLY A 89 15.91 2.03 -12.48
CA GLY A 89 16.41 0.76 -13.03
C GLY A 89 15.67 -0.48 -12.54
N ASP A 90 14.79 -0.37 -11.55
CA ASP A 90 13.98 -1.51 -11.09
C ASP A 90 12.96 -1.94 -12.16
N GLU A 91 12.73 -3.25 -12.23
CA GLU A 91 11.74 -3.82 -13.13
C GLU A 91 10.31 -3.38 -12.79
N TRP A 92 9.43 -3.36 -13.80
CA TRP A 92 7.98 -3.21 -13.56
C TRP A 92 7.44 -4.32 -12.67
N ILE A 93 6.63 -3.96 -11.67
CA ILE A 93 6.00 -4.89 -10.74
C ILE A 93 4.62 -5.27 -11.29
N LYS A 94 4.32 -6.57 -11.26
CA LYS A 94 2.99 -7.09 -11.56
C LYS A 94 2.50 -7.90 -10.38
N TRP A 95 1.36 -7.52 -9.82
CA TRP A 95 0.81 -8.18 -8.64
C TRP A 95 0.00 -9.41 -9.01
N TRP A 96 -0.11 -10.36 -8.07
CA TRP A 96 -0.88 -11.58 -8.26
C TRP A 96 -2.37 -11.33 -8.55
N PHE A 97 -2.93 -10.26 -7.98
CA PHE A 97 -4.33 -9.86 -8.17
C PHE A 97 -4.59 -9.07 -9.46
N GLU A 98 -3.54 -8.70 -10.21
CA GLU A 98 -3.66 -8.07 -11.52
C GLU A 98 -3.73 -9.08 -12.67
N LYS A 99 -3.76 -10.38 -12.35
CA LYS A 99 -4.04 -11.42 -13.34
C LYS A 99 -5.49 -11.27 -13.80
N PRO A 100 -5.75 -11.05 -15.11
CA PRO A 100 -7.07 -11.37 -15.62
C PRO A 100 -7.28 -12.86 -15.39
N ASP A 101 -8.42 -13.24 -14.82
CA ASP A 101 -8.80 -14.62 -14.58
C ASP A 101 -8.37 -15.49 -15.78
N GLN A 102 -7.56 -16.51 -15.51
CA GLN A 102 -7.35 -17.58 -16.49
C GLN A 102 -8.68 -18.33 -16.60
N LYS A 103 -9.58 -17.81 -17.44
CA LYS A 103 -10.74 -18.55 -17.93
C LYS A 103 -10.29 -19.66 -18.86
#